data_AF-A0A2V7QX22-F1
#
_entry.id   AF-A0A2V7QX22-F1
#
_cell.length_a   1.000
_cell.length_b   1.000
_cell.length_c   1.000
_cell.angle_alpha   90.00
_cell.angle_beta   90.00
_cell.angle_gamma   90.00
#
_symmetry.space_group_name_H-M   'P 1'
#
loop_
_entity.id
_entity.type
_entity.pdbx_description
1 polymer ?
#
loop_
_entity_poly.entity_id
_entity_poly.type
_entity_poly.pdbx_seq_one_letter_code
_entity_poly.pdbx_strand_id
1 'polypeptide(L)'
;MAEWEGTPYRWAEHVVPDLVLKLHVRPDVAQRRKAEMQLQELEKRAEAIRGLRFPDVTETVDIDAEEPLEQVVRRIRRCVWRKI
;
A
#
# COMPACT_ATOMS: atom_id res chain seq x y z
N MET A 1 18.73 -8.93 1.29
CA MET A 1 17.30 -8.55 1.06
C MET A 1 16.94 -7.38 1.98
N ALA A 2 17.52 -6.19 1.75
CA ALA A 2 17.25 -5.02 2.60
C ALA A 2 17.48 -3.68 1.88
N GLU A 3 18.29 -3.67 0.81
CA GLU A 3 18.69 -2.44 0.11
C GLU A 3 17.58 -1.88 -0.80
N TRP A 4 16.77 -2.76 -1.39
CA TRP A 4 15.68 -2.38 -2.30
C TRP A 4 14.46 -1.80 -1.58
N GLU A 5 14.14 -2.31 -0.39
CA GLU A 5 13.00 -1.82 0.39
C GLU A 5 13.28 -0.43 0.98
N GLY A 6 14.52 -0.12 1.39
CA GLY A 6 14.86 1.14 2.07
C GLY A 6 15.04 2.37 1.17
N THR A 7 15.29 2.18 -0.12
CA THR A 7 15.57 3.27 -1.06
C THR A 7 14.36 4.21 -1.30
N PRO A 8 13.13 3.72 -1.54
CA PRO A 8 11.97 4.60 -1.67
C PRO A 8 11.65 5.36 -0.37
N TYR A 9 11.91 4.79 0.81
CA TYR A 9 11.73 5.50 2.08
C TYR A 9 12.72 6.65 2.25
N ARG A 10 13.99 6.49 1.86
CA ARG A 10 15.01 7.57 1.91
C ARG A 10 14.71 8.72 0.94
N TRP A 11 14.10 8.42 -0.20
CA TRP A 11 13.63 9.46 -1.13
C TRP A 11 12.41 10.20 -0.59
N ALA A 12 11.50 9.50 0.09
CA ALA A 12 10.35 10.12 0.75
C ALA A 12 10.74 11.12 1.86
N GLU A 13 11.97 11.03 2.41
CA GLU A 13 12.50 12.03 3.35
C GLU A 13 12.82 13.38 2.69
N HIS A 14 13.06 13.40 1.38
CA HIS A 14 13.48 14.60 0.63
C HIS A 14 12.50 15.02 -0.47
N VAL A 15 11.62 14.10 -0.88
CA VAL A 15 10.58 14.31 -1.89
C VAL A 15 9.27 13.83 -1.30
N VAL A 16 8.42 14.78 -0.93
CA VAL A 16 7.07 14.49 -0.47
C VAL A 16 6.27 13.98 -1.68
N PRO A 17 5.71 12.76 -1.64
CA PRO A 17 4.96 12.22 -2.77
C PRO A 17 3.65 12.99 -2.99
N ASP A 18 3.28 13.21 -4.26
CA ASP A 18 1.98 13.82 -4.62
C ASP A 18 0.78 12.87 -4.39
N LEU A 19 1.06 11.56 -4.40
CA LEU A 19 0.07 10.50 -4.29
C LEU A 19 0.67 9.27 -3.59
N VAL A 20 -0.04 8.76 -2.58
CA VAL A 20 0.22 7.48 -1.93
C VAL A 20 -0.99 6.57 -2.09
N LEU A 21 -0.77 5.37 -2.63
CA LEU A 21 -1.80 4.35 -2.83
C LEU A 21 -1.60 3.24 -1.81
N LYS A 22 -2.53 3.08 -0.87
CA LYS A 22 -2.49 2.02 0.15
C LYS A 22 -3.36 0.86 -0.29
N LEU A 23 -2.76 -0.29 -0.54
CA LEU A 23 -3.48 -1.51 -0.89
C LEU A 23 -3.81 -2.29 0.39
N HIS A 24 -5.09 -2.33 0.73
CA HIS A 24 -5.60 -3.05 1.89
C HIS A 24 -6.10 -4.43 1.49
N VAL A 25 -5.73 -5.43 2.28
CA VAL A 25 -6.23 -6.79 2.14
C VAL A 25 -6.46 -7.35 3.54
N ARG A 26 -7.56 -8.08 3.73
CA ARG A 26 -7.76 -8.78 5.00
C ARG A 26 -6.63 -9.77 5.28
N PRO A 27 -6.13 -9.85 6.52
CA PRO A 27 -5.05 -10.75 6.90
C PRO A 27 -5.31 -12.22 6.55
N ASP A 28 -6.55 -12.70 6.69
CA ASP A 28 -6.90 -14.09 6.34
C ASP A 28 -6.81 -14.36 4.83
N VAL A 29 -7.20 -13.38 4.01
CA VAL A 29 -7.08 -13.46 2.55
C VAL A 29 -5.61 -13.42 2.12
N ALA A 30 -4.81 -12.57 2.74
CA ALA A 30 -3.36 -12.52 2.49
C ALA A 30 -2.68 -13.85 2.86
N GLN A 31 -3.06 -14.46 3.99
CA GLN A 31 -2.54 -15.75 4.43
C GLN A 31 -2.90 -16.87 3.46
N ARG A 32 -4.13 -16.87 2.91
CA ARG A 32 -4.54 -17.84 1.87
C ARG A 32 -3.75 -17.70 0.57
N ARG A 33 -3.37 -16.47 0.19
CA ARG A 33 -2.55 -16.20 -1.01
C ARG A 33 -1.09 -16.63 -0.82
N LYS A 34 -0.57 -16.53 0.40
CA LYS A 34 0.81 -16.91 0.74
C LYS A 34 0.89 -17.43 2.18
N ALA A 35 0.83 -18.74 2.33
CA ALA A 35 0.72 -19.41 3.64
C ALA A 35 2.00 -19.42 4.48
N GLU A 36 3.07 -18.78 4.03
CA GLU A 36 4.36 -18.72 4.74
C GLU A 36 4.30 -17.83 5.99
N MET A 37 3.38 -16.86 6.04
CA MET A 37 3.26 -15.92 7.15
C MET A 37 2.15 -16.29 8.12
N GLN A 38 2.41 -16.10 9.42
CA GLN A 38 1.41 -16.29 10.46
C GLN A 38 0.36 -15.17 10.41
N LEU A 39 -0.90 -15.50 10.67
CA LEU A 39 -2.02 -14.56 10.65
C LEU A 39 -1.76 -13.34 11.54
N GLN A 40 -1.23 -13.56 12.75
CA GLN A 40 -0.94 -12.49 13.71
C GLN A 40 0.09 -11.48 13.18
N GLU A 41 1.07 -11.92 12.38
CA GLU A 41 2.05 -11.03 11.76
C GLU A 41 1.40 -10.22 10.62
N LEU A 42 0.50 -10.84 9.86
CA LEU A 42 -0.26 -10.16 8.82
C LEU A 42 -1.23 -9.13 9.41
N GLU A 43 -1.87 -9.42 10.54
CA GLU A 43 -2.72 -8.48 11.28
C GLU A 43 -1.93 -7.24 11.73
N LYS A 44 -0.75 -7.44 12.33
CA LYS A 44 0.13 -6.33 12.73
C LYS A 44 0.53 -5.46 11.55
N ARG A 45 0.88 -6.06 10.40
CA ARG A 45 1.26 -5.32 9.19
C ARG A 45 0.09 -4.56 8.59
N ALA A 46 -1.09 -5.19 8.53
CA ALA A 46 -2.30 -4.53 8.05
C ALA A 46 -2.64 -3.29 8.90
N GLU A 47 -2.53 -3.41 10.22
CA GLU A 47 -2.78 -2.29 11.12
C GLU A 47 -1.68 -1.22 11.03
N ALA A 48 -0.42 -1.61 10.90
CA ALA A 48 0.67 -0.67 10.68
C ALA A 48 0.46 0.16 9.40
N ILE A 49 0.09 -0.47 8.29
CA ILE A 49 -0.19 0.21 7.01
C ILE A 49 -1.40 1.15 7.13
N ARG A 50 -2.47 0.69 7.81
CA ARG A 50 -3.66 1.50 8.07
C ARG A 50 -3.32 2.75 8.88
N GLY A 51 -2.47 2.61 9.89
CA GLY A 51 -2.02 3.69 10.77
C GLY A 51 -1.02 4.66 10.15
N LEU A 52 -0.42 4.36 8.99
CA LEU A 52 0.53 5.27 8.33
C LEU A 52 -0.15 6.61 8.01
N ARG A 53 0.46 7.71 8.43
CA ARG A 53 0.02 9.07 8.10
C ARG A 53 1.04 9.74 7.20
N PHE A 54 0.54 10.50 6.24
CA PHE A 54 1.34 11.28 5.30
C PHE A 54 0.99 12.77 5.47
N PRO A 55 1.88 13.70 5.07
CA PRO A 55 1.60 15.13 5.11
C PRO A 55 0.33 15.49 4.33
N ASP A 56 -0.37 16.57 4.73
CA ASP A 56 -1.62 17.00 4.08
C ASP A 56 -1.47 17.35 2.59
N VAL A 57 -0.25 17.67 2.15
CA VAL A 57 0.06 17.93 0.74
C VAL A 57 0.08 16.65 -0.12
N THR A 58 0.18 15.47 0.51
CA THR A 58 0.16 14.17 -0.15
C THR A 58 -1.26 13.63 -0.24
N GLU A 59 -1.76 13.41 -1.45
CA GLU A 59 -3.04 12.71 -1.62
C GLU A 59 -2.86 11.24 -1.23
N THR A 60 -3.60 10.77 -0.22
CA THR A 60 -3.58 9.35 0.17
C THR A 60 -4.88 8.70 -0.29
N VAL A 61 -4.78 7.56 -0.97
CA VAL A 61 -5.94 6.79 -1.45
C VAL A 61 -5.85 5.36 -0.97
N ASP A 62 -6.87 4.93 -0.23
CA ASP A 62 -7.06 3.54 0.17
C ASP A 62 -7.74 2.74 -0.96
N ILE A 63 -7.16 1.59 -1.28
CA ILE A 63 -7.57 0.69 -2.36
C ILE A 63 -7.79 -0.69 -1.76
N ASP A 64 -8.95 -1.28 -2.01
CA ASP A 64 -9.23 -2.66 -1.66
C ASP A 64 -8.54 -3.59 -2.66
N ALA A 65 -7.57 -4.38 -2.18
CA ALA A 65 -6.82 -5.35 -2.97
C ALA A 65 -7.45 -6.77 -2.95
N GLU A 66 -8.67 -6.89 -2.42
CA GLU A 66 -9.52 -8.07 -2.53
C GLU A 66 -10.41 -8.04 -3.79
N GLU A 67 -10.61 -6.86 -4.37
CA GLU A 67 -11.28 -6.71 -5.67
C GLU A 67 -10.51 -7.50 -6.76
N PRO A 68 -11.18 -7.91 -7.86
CA PRO A 68 -10.50 -8.53 -8.98
C PRO A 68 -9.35 -7.67 -9.51
N LEU A 69 -8.23 -8.29 -9.89
CA LEU A 69 -7.00 -7.60 -10.30
C LEU A 69 -7.25 -6.48 -11.32
N GLU A 70 -8.11 -6.72 -12.31
CA GLU A 70 -8.46 -5.72 -13.32
C GLU A 70 -9.10 -4.46 -12.73
N GLN A 71 -9.95 -4.60 -11.71
CA GLN A 71 -10.61 -3.48 -11.04
C GLN A 71 -9.60 -2.68 -10.23
N VAL A 72 -8.74 -3.37 -9.48
CA VAL A 72 -7.64 -2.75 -8.72
C VAL A 72 -6.71 -1.96 -9.64
N VAL A 73 -6.28 -2.56 -10.76
CA VAL A 73 -5.41 -1.91 -11.74
C VAL A 73 -6.08 -0.70 -12.40
N ARG A 74 -7.37 -0.82 -12.77
CA ARG A 74 -8.13 0.31 -13.32
C ARG A 74 -8.24 1.47 -12.33
N ARG A 75 -8.47 1.17 -11.04
CA ARG A 75 -8.54 2.18 -9.98
C ARG A 75 -7.21 2.88 -9.78
N ILE A 76 -6.11 2.12 -9.66
CA ILE A 76 -4.75 2.66 -9.56
C ILE A 76 -4.44 3.58 -10.74
N ARG A 77 -4.69 3.12 -11.98
CA ARG A 77 -4.46 3.92 -13.18
C ARG A 77 -5.23 5.23 -13.13
N ARG A 78 -6.50 5.22 -12.73
CA ARG A 78 -7.31 6.44 -12.62
C ARG A 78 -6.73 7.43 -11.60
N CYS A 79 -6.23 6.95 -10.46
CA CYS A 79 -5.59 7.80 -9.45
C CYS A 79 -4.32 8.45 -10.00
N VAL A 80 -3.48 7.68 -10.69
CA VAL A 80 -2.23 8.19 -11.29
C VAL A 80 -2.53 9.19 -12.42
N TRP A 81 -3.47 8.87 -13.33
CA TRP A 81 -3.86 9.75 -14.44
C TRP A 81 -4.49 11.08 -13.99
N ARG A 82 -4.98 11.19 -12.76
CA ARG A 82 -5.47 12.46 -12.22
C ARG A 82 -4.35 13.39 -11.74
N LYS A 83 -3.13 12.85 -11.59
CA LYS A 83 -1.93 13.58 -11.13
C LYS A 83 -0.97 13.96 -12.26
N ILE A 84 -1.19 13.44 -13.47
CA ILE A 84 -0.45 13.73 -14.71
C ILE A 84 -1.35 14.58 -15.60
#